data_AF-A0A645C627-F1
#
_entry.id   AF-A0A645C627-F1
#
_cell.length_a   1.000
_cell.length_b   1.000
_cell.length_c   1.000
_cell.angle_alpha   90.00
_cell.angle_beta   90.00
_cell.angle_gamma   90.00
#
_symmetry.space_group_name_H-M   'P 1'
#
loop_
_entity.id
_entity.type
_entity.pdbx_description
1 polymer ?
#
loop_
_entity_poly.entity_id
_entity_poly.type
_entity_poly.pdbx_seq_one_letter_code
_entity_poly.pdbx_strand_id
1 'polypeptide(L)' 'MLRNNAYHGKVDEFLNVVAVQSEEEALRVALAEALGWFTLSRNRDAIVSAFKEVAGNPQTTAKLKEELLKSAARIEVYMR' A
#
# COMPACT_ATOMS: atom_id res chain seq x y z
N MET A 1 10.57 -10.36 3.57
CA MET A 1 11.54 -9.53 4.32
C MET A 1 11.17 -8.03 4.38
N LEU A 2 10.41 -7.46 3.43
CA LEU A 2 10.00 -6.04 3.44
C LEU A 2 9.17 -5.60 4.66
N ARG A 3 8.35 -6.50 5.22
CA ARG A 3 7.57 -6.23 6.44
C ARG A 3 8.42 -5.83 7.65
N ASN A 4 9.59 -6.44 7.79
CA ASN A 4 10.43 -6.29 8.99
C ASN A 4 11.49 -5.18 8.83
N ASN A 5 11.68 -4.66 7.61
CA ASN A 5 12.61 -3.56 7.31
C ASN A 5 11.88 -2.51 6.48
N ALA A 6 11.36 -1.47 7.13
CA ALA A 6 10.63 -0.40 6.46
C ALA A 6 11.60 0.51 5.68
N TYR A 7 11.66 0.35 4.36
CA TYR A 7 12.45 1.21 3.48
C TYR A 7 11.73 2.53 3.20
N HIS A 8 11.71 3.43 4.19
CA HIS A 8 10.98 4.70 4.10
C HIS A 8 11.42 5.60 2.94
N GLY A 9 12.67 5.49 2.47
CA GLY A 9 13.18 6.21 1.30
C GLY A 9 12.66 5.70 -0.05
N LYS A 10 11.97 4.55 -0.08
CA LYS A 10 11.47 3.90 -1.30
C LYS A 10 9.95 3.87 -1.39
N VAL A 11 9.25 4.59 -0.51
CA VAL A 11 7.78 4.59 -0.49
C VAL A 11 7.21 4.97 -1.86
N ASP A 12 7.76 5.99 -2.51
CA ASP A 12 7.28 6.45 -3.82
C ASP A 12 7.48 5.39 -4.90
N GLU A 13 8.63 4.71 -4.91
CA GLU A 13 8.90 3.58 -5.82
C GLU A 13 7.90 2.45 -5.61
N PHE A 14 7.62 2.09 -4.35
CA PHE A 14 6.68 1.01 -4.03
C PHE A 14 5.24 1.38 -4.36
N LEU A 15 4.83 2.62 -4.10
CA LEU A 15 3.50 3.11 -4.46
C LEU A 15 3.30 3.11 -5.97
N ASN A 16 4.33 3.46 -6.75
CA ASN A 16 4.27 3.38 -8.20
C ASN A 16 4.00 1.93 -8.66
N VAL A 17 4.73 0.94 -8.14
CA VAL A 17 4.49 -0.48 -8.48
C VAL A 17 3.07 -0.93 -8.12
N VAL A 18 2.56 -0.52 -6.94
CA VAL A 18 1.18 -0.83 -6.52
C VAL A 18 0.14 -0.26 -7.49
N ALA A 19 0.38 0.93 -8.06
CA ALA A 19 -0.55 1.61 -8.96
C ALA A 19 -0.50 1.08 -10.42
N VAL A 20 0.65 0.57 -10.88
CA VAL A 20 0.83 0.15 -12.27
C VAL A 20 0.09 -1.16 -12.55
N GLN A 21 -0.86 -1.13 -13.50
CA GLN A 21 -1.70 -2.29 -13.84
C GLN A 21 -0.96 -3.42 -14.55
N SER A 22 0.14 -3.11 -15.26
CA SER A 22 0.97 -4.11 -15.94
C SER A 22 1.89 -4.90 -15.00
N GLU A 23 2.00 -4.48 -13.73
CA GLU A 23 2.76 -5.20 -12.73
C GLU A 23 2.01 -6.44 -12.25
N GLU A 24 2.76 -7.45 -11.83
CA GLU A 24 2.19 -8.70 -11.32
C GLU A 24 1.30 -8.44 -10.10
N GLU A 25 0.07 -8.96 -10.11
CA GLU A 25 -0.87 -8.76 -9.00
C GLU A 25 -0.31 -9.24 -7.66
N ALA A 26 0.39 -10.38 -7.64
CA ALA A 26 1.00 -10.91 -6.43
C ALA A 26 2.03 -9.95 -5.83
N LEU A 27 2.85 -9.30 -6.67
CA LEU A 27 3.82 -8.28 -6.25
C LEU A 27 3.10 -7.05 -5.68
N ARG A 28 2.05 -6.57 -6.36
CA ARG A 28 1.25 -5.42 -5.92
C ARG A 28 0.59 -5.68 -4.57
N VAL A 29 0.02 -6.87 -4.36
CA VAL A 29 -0.56 -7.29 -3.08
C VAL A 29 0.51 -7.37 -1.99
N ALA A 30 1.66 -7.97 -2.27
CA ALA A 30 2.75 -8.09 -1.29
C ALA A 30 3.31 -6.72 -0.87
N LEU A 31 3.42 -5.78 -1.81
CA LEU A 31 3.84 -4.41 -1.52
C LEU A 31 2.78 -3.63 -0.76
N ALA A 32 1.50 -3.79 -1.10
CA ALA A 32 0.39 -3.19 -0.36
C ALA A 32 0.40 -3.64 1.11
N GLU A 33 0.56 -4.94 1.36
CA GLU A 33 0.67 -5.49 2.71
C GLU A 33 1.89 -4.92 3.45
N ALA A 34 3.06 -4.91 2.81
CA ALA A 34 4.32 -4.44 3.42
C ALA A 34 4.26 -2.95 3.80
N LEU A 35 3.79 -2.10 2.89
CA LEU A 35 3.56 -0.67 3.13
C LEU A 35 2.50 -0.44 4.22
N GLY A 36 1.52 -1.33 4.36
CA GLY A 36 0.55 -1.33 5.47
C GLY A 36 1.18 -1.40 6.87
N TRP A 37 2.43 -1.84 6.98
CA TRP A 37 3.18 -1.87 8.24
C TRP A 37 4.04 -0.62 8.49
N PHE A 38 4.01 0.38 7.60
CA PHE A 38 4.80 1.62 7.74
C PHE A 38 4.11 2.61 8.69
N THR A 39 3.59 2.11 9.81
CA THR A 39 2.72 2.83 10.76
C THR A 39 3.41 3.94 11.54
N LEU A 40 4.74 4.03 11.48
CA LEU A 40 5.55 5.11 12.05
C LEU A 40 6.20 6.01 10.97
N SER A 41 5.90 5.79 9.68
CA SER A 41 6.51 6.57 8.61
C SER A 41 5.99 8.01 8.57
N ARG A 42 6.83 8.95 8.13
CA ARG A 42 6.38 10.29 7.74
C ARG A 42 5.49 10.29 6.49
N ASN A 43 5.49 9.21 5.71
CA ASN A 43 4.73 9.10 4.45
C ASN A 43 3.37 8.40 4.63
N ARG A 44 2.88 8.23 5.86
CA ARG A 44 1.63 7.49 6.15
C ARG A 44 0.43 8.05 5.40
N ASP A 45 0.29 9.38 5.37
CA ASP A 45 -0.80 10.05 4.65
C ASP A 45 -0.76 9.75 3.15
N ALA A 46 0.43 9.78 2.55
CA ALA A 46 0.63 9.47 1.14
C ALA A 46 0.29 8.01 0.83
N ILE A 47 0.73 7.07 1.69
CA ILE A 47 0.44 5.64 1.54
C ILE A 47 -1.07 5.39 1.60
N VAL A 48 -1.75 5.91 2.61
CA VAL A 48 -3.21 5.74 2.79
C VAL A 48 -3.97 6.33 1.60
N SER A 49 -3.59 7.53 1.15
CA SER A 49 -4.24 8.21 0.03
C SER A 49 -4.11 7.40 -1.26
N ALA A 50 -2.88 6.97 -1.59
CA ALA A 50 -2.62 6.15 -2.77
C ALA A 50 -3.35 4.80 -2.73
N PHE A 51 -3.44 4.15 -1.56
CA PHE A 51 -4.19 2.90 -1.42
C PHE A 51 -5.68 3.07 -1.69
N LYS A 52 -6.28 4.13 -1.17
CA LYS A 52 -7.70 4.43 -1.41
C LYS A 52 -7.96 4.77 -2.88
N GLU A 53 -7.05 5.51 -3.51
CA GLU A 53 -7.13 5.83 -4.94
C GLU A 53 -7.10 4.57 -5.80
N VAL A 54 -6.11 3.70 -5.60
CA VAL A 54 -5.99 2.44 -6.37
C VAL A 54 -7.18 1.51 -6.07
N ALA A 55 -7.64 1.42 -4.82
CA ALA A 55 -8.81 0.63 -4.45
C ALA A 55 -10.13 1.15 -5.06
N GLY A 56 -10.20 2.44 -5.38
CA GLY A 56 -11.33 3.08 -6.05
C GLY A 56 -11.37 2.86 -7.56
N ASN A 57 -10.26 2.43 -8.17
CA ASN A 57 -10.19 2.16 -9.60
C ASN A 57 -11.02 0.91 -9.96
N PRO A 58 -11.96 0.98 -10.93
CA PRO A 58 -12.78 -0.17 -11.35
C PRO A 58 -11.98 -1.36 -11.90
N GLN A 59 -10.76 -1.13 -12.40
CA GLN A 59 -9.88 -2.18 -12.93
C GLN A 59 -9.07 -2.91 -11.84
N THR A 60 -9.13 -2.44 -10.60
CA THR A 60 -8.45 -3.09 -9.48
C THR A 60 -9.18 -4.38 -9.10
N THR A 61 -8.43 -5.49 -9.05
CA THR A 61 -8.97 -6.79 -8.68
C THR A 61 -9.51 -6.78 -7.24
N ALA A 62 -10.47 -7.65 -6.95
CA ALA A 62 -11.04 -7.76 -5.61
C ALA A 62 -9.97 -8.06 -4.54
N LYS A 63 -9.04 -8.96 -4.84
CA LYS A 63 -7.95 -9.35 -3.93
C LYS A 63 -7.02 -8.18 -3.61
N LEU A 64 -6.58 -7.43 -4.62
CA LEU A 64 -5.73 -6.25 -4.39
C LEU A 64 -6.50 -5.17 -3.63
N LYS A 65 -7.75 -4.92 -4.00
CA LYS A 65 -8.62 -3.95 -3.32
C LYS A 65 -8.78 -4.26 -1.83
N GLU A 66 -9.05 -5.51 -1.49
CA GLU A 66 -9.19 -5.94 -0.09
C GLU A 66 -7.91 -5.68 0.71
N GLU A 67 -6.74 -6.06 0.19
CA GLU A 67 -5.48 -5.84 0.91
C GLU A 67 -5.13 -4.35 1.02
N LEU A 68 -5.39 -3.53 -0.01
CA LEU A 68 -5.18 -2.07 0.04
C LEU A 68 -6.02 -1.42 1.13
N LEU A 69 -7.32 -1.73 1.20
CA LEU A 69 -8.23 -1.16 2.19
C LEU A 69 -7.88 -1.64 3.60
N LYS A 70 -7.57 -2.93 3.77
CA LYS A 70 -7.12 -3.50 5.05
C LYS A 70 -5.82 -2.85 5.53
N SER A 71 -4.86 -2.64 4.64
CA SER A 71 -3.58 -2.02 4.99
C SER A 71 -3.69 -0.52 5.26
N ALA A 72 -4.55 0.20 4.53
CA ALA A 72 -4.88 1.59 4.83
C ALA A 72 -5.51 1.74 6.21
N ALA A 73 -6.53 0.94 6.52
CA ALA A 73 -7.21 0.94 7.82
C ALA A 73 -6.22 0.65 8.97
N ARG A 74 -5.26 -0.26 8.76
CA ARG A 74 -4.20 -0.54 9.73
C ARG A 74 -3.38 0.70 10.05
N ILE A 75 -2.93 1.45 9.05
CA ILE A 75 -2.14 2.68 9.26
C ILE A 75 -2.97 3.73 10.00
N GLU A 76 -4.22 3.94 9.59
CA GLU A 76 -5.12 4.94 10.19
C GLU A 76 -5.35 4.73 11.69
N VAL A 77 -5.33 3.48 12.18
CA VAL A 77 -5.42 3.18 13.62
C VAL A 77 -4.27 3.84 14.41
N TYR A 78 -3.08 3.94 13.82
CA TYR A 78 -1.87 4.53 14.44
C TYR A 78 -1.67 6.02 14.12
N MET A 79 -2.62 6.65 13.43
CA MET A 79 -2.61 8.08 13.13
C MET A 79 -3.41 8.91 14.16
N ARG A 80 -4.03 8.24 15.13
CA ARG A 80 -4.86 8.84 16.19
C ARG A 80 -4.02 9.36 17.35
#